data_AF-A0A3P5ZQX4-F1
#
_entry.id   AF-A0A3P5ZQX4-F1
#
_cell.length_a   1.000
_cell.length_b   1.000
_cell.length_c   1.000
_cell.angle_alpha   90.00
_cell.angle_beta   90.00
_cell.angle_gamma   90.00
#
_symmetry.space_group_name_H-M   'P 1'
#
loop_
_entity.id
_entity.type
_entity.pdbx_description
1 polymer ?
#
loop_
_entity_poly.entity_id
_entity_poly.type
_entity_poly.pdbx_seq_one_letter_code
_entity_poly.pdbx_strand_id
1 'polypeptide(L)'
;MNRLRWVGEGDIWELDMSTPITLEATARAVSNDPLPLGLSRGTRLSRPKQAEFFHRFMATPLIPSFSPLAGGLSLQKVLTFPFPNNWFVSLLGQFDVHRFVSEVKKTEAFVRGSASRLNTLGKHLKDKSLYALGFCSELLLTPEDTLLLTYDTYKCDPNKNPRAKAVFNHKAIPFDCYIFFQFPLHTLTAEAVWPGLYVDKDGEYWDVPLSMAIDLASLPAESGLSYHLCLHHHSGRPKKFNCDDDVEVEVEAPPPASLLPGLSLKSAVSYRANMDLWRGITPKLEACKPYDIFLSSPHVSVSGIIGSVMTAAFGENSIRTKLEKDSEGVGGFSLHLPSVNSGFMADALGRASLTAQYGSFQKLFFDLTRFHARLDFPHGLRFLTGATSVAQELLNSRQPSLEAFQRICPEVAVSLQQQIVGPFSLRAESGIRIDLKNGSNPLTIHNTVFAVEYALQVLASAKAVAWYSPKQREFMIELRFYET
;
A
#
# COMPACT_ATOMS: atom_id res chain seq x y z
N MET A 1 10.44 -0.55 -28.66
CA MET A 1 10.32 0.20 -27.38
C MET A 1 9.07 -0.31 -26.68
N ASN A 2 9.25 -1.38 -25.90
CA ASN A 2 8.14 -2.18 -25.37
C ASN A 2 7.44 -1.42 -24.24
N ARG A 3 6.11 -1.34 -24.35
CA ARG A 3 5.21 -0.58 -23.47
C ARG A 3 5.22 -1.19 -22.06
N LEU A 4 6.15 -0.74 -21.22
CA LEU A 4 6.03 -0.85 -19.77
C LEU A 4 5.26 0.38 -19.29
N ARG A 5 3.92 0.28 -19.32
CA ARG A 5 3.02 1.24 -18.67
C ARG A 5 2.52 0.56 -17.39
N TRP A 6 2.92 1.08 -16.22
CA TRP A 6 2.35 0.67 -14.93
C TRP A 6 1.82 1.89 -14.18
N VAL A 7 0.52 1.80 -13.88
CA VAL A 7 -0.25 2.24 -12.71
C VAL A 7 0.09 3.60 -12.09
N GLY A 8 -0.45 4.66 -12.69
CA GLY A 8 -1.03 5.75 -11.93
C GLY A 8 -2.42 5.36 -11.41
N GLU A 9 -2.66 5.59 -10.12
CA GLU A 9 -3.92 5.35 -9.40
C GLU A 9 -4.22 3.89 -9.00
N GLY A 10 -3.25 3.21 -8.38
CA GLY A 10 -3.40 1.85 -7.86
C GLY A 10 -4.36 1.68 -6.66
N ASP A 11 -4.95 2.75 -6.15
CA ASP A 11 -5.78 2.74 -4.93
C ASP A 11 -7.18 2.12 -5.10
N ILE A 12 -7.54 1.56 -6.27
CA ILE A 12 -8.84 0.84 -6.46
C ILE A 12 -8.80 -0.50 -5.73
N TRP A 13 -7.61 -0.92 -5.32
CA TRP A 13 -7.31 -2.24 -4.82
C TRP A 13 -6.62 -2.10 -3.45
N GLU A 14 -6.87 -3.04 -2.54
CA GLU A 14 -6.13 -3.19 -1.29
C GLU A 14 -4.68 -3.51 -1.66
N LEU A 15 -3.87 -2.47 -1.87
CA LEU A 15 -2.44 -2.60 -2.12
C LEU A 15 -1.69 -2.76 -0.79
N ASP A 16 -0.61 -3.54 -0.80
CA ASP A 16 0.33 -3.57 0.32
C ASP A 16 0.76 -2.15 0.71
N MET A 17 0.49 -1.77 1.95
CA MET A 17 0.92 -0.51 2.53
C MET A 17 2.43 -0.58 2.82
N SER A 18 3.12 0.50 2.49
CA SER A 18 4.51 0.69 2.88
C SER A 18 4.59 0.88 4.40
N THR A 19 5.41 0.09 5.10
CA THR A 19 5.66 0.31 6.53
C THR A 19 7.09 -0.06 6.90
N PRO A 20 7.79 0.70 7.76
CA PRO A 20 9.12 0.35 8.25
C PRO A 20 9.11 -0.70 9.38
N ILE A 21 7.96 -1.28 9.75
CA ILE A 21 7.87 -2.32 10.78
C ILE A 21 8.55 -3.63 10.36
N THR A 22 8.36 -4.02 9.10
CA THR A 22 8.97 -5.24 8.55
C THR A 22 10.24 -4.89 7.77
N LEU A 23 11.17 -5.84 7.70
CA LEU A 23 12.38 -5.76 6.87
C LEU A 23 12.03 -5.66 5.38
N GLU A 24 10.99 -6.38 4.93
CA GLU A 24 10.38 -6.24 3.60
C GLU A 24 9.73 -4.88 3.32
N ALA A 25 9.57 -4.03 4.34
CA ALA A 25 8.99 -2.70 4.25
C ALA A 25 7.52 -2.67 3.78
N THR A 26 6.76 -3.75 4.02
CA THR A 26 5.38 -3.92 3.54
C THR A 26 4.47 -4.53 4.62
N ALA A 27 3.18 -4.15 4.58
CA ALA A 27 2.09 -4.74 5.33
C ALA A 27 0.84 -4.79 4.45
N ARG A 28 0.04 -5.84 4.56
CA ARG A 28 -1.22 -5.96 3.83
C ARG A 28 -2.28 -5.09 4.47
N ALA A 29 -3.05 -4.34 3.69
CA ALA A 29 -4.23 -3.71 4.23
C ALA A 29 -5.22 -4.79 4.68
N VAL A 30 -5.82 -4.63 5.86
CA VAL A 30 -6.98 -5.44 6.24
C VAL A 30 -8.08 -5.18 5.24
N SER A 31 -8.75 -6.24 4.80
CA SER A 31 -9.88 -6.09 3.89
C SER A 31 -11.09 -5.53 4.59
N ASN A 32 -11.10 -4.21 4.70
CA ASN A 32 -12.14 -3.46 5.36
C ASN A 32 -13.17 -2.97 4.37
N ASP A 33 -14.44 -2.92 4.82
CA ASP A 33 -15.48 -2.31 4.02
C ASP A 33 -15.21 -0.83 3.84
N PRO A 34 -15.18 -0.28 2.62
CA PRO A 34 -15.83 -0.91 1.47
C PRO A 34 -14.85 -1.21 0.34
N LEU A 35 -14.66 -2.51 0.17
CA LEU A 35 -14.15 -3.27 -0.97
C LEU A 35 -13.28 -2.49 -1.97
N PRO A 36 -11.95 -2.54 -1.76
CA PRO A 36 -11.02 -2.68 -2.85
C PRO A 36 -10.37 -4.07 -2.77
N LEU A 37 -10.34 -4.84 -3.87
CA LEU A 37 -9.80 -6.21 -3.87
C LEU A 37 -8.38 -6.28 -3.33
N GLY A 38 -8.07 -7.30 -2.52
CA GLY A 38 -6.70 -7.64 -2.12
C GLY A 38 -5.84 -7.82 -3.36
N LEU A 39 -5.04 -6.80 -3.71
CA LEU A 39 -3.99 -6.95 -4.69
C LEU A 39 -2.71 -7.21 -3.92
N SER A 40 -2.08 -8.34 -4.20
CA SER A 40 -0.62 -8.36 -4.14
C SER A 40 -0.16 -7.42 -5.26
N ARG A 41 0.48 -6.30 -4.90
CA ARG A 41 0.95 -5.30 -5.88
C ARG A 41 1.65 -5.98 -7.05
N GLY A 42 1.27 -5.63 -8.29
CA GLY A 42 2.15 -5.81 -9.44
C GLY A 42 3.54 -5.31 -9.09
N THR A 43 4.55 -6.16 -9.29
CA THR A 43 5.87 -6.15 -8.61
C THR A 43 6.41 -4.76 -8.30
N ARG A 44 6.09 -4.23 -7.11
CA ARG A 44 6.96 -3.26 -6.47
C ARG A 44 8.32 -3.92 -6.33
N LEU A 45 9.39 -3.18 -6.58
CA LEU A 45 10.73 -3.71 -6.34
C LEU A 45 10.82 -4.18 -4.90
N SER A 46 11.36 -5.38 -4.69
CA SER A 46 11.63 -5.90 -3.36
C SER A 46 12.48 -4.91 -2.56
N ARG A 47 12.32 -4.88 -1.24
CA ARG A 47 13.07 -3.96 -0.39
C ARG A 47 14.59 -4.06 -0.58
N PRO A 48 15.19 -5.25 -0.74
CA PRO A 48 16.61 -5.39 -1.06
C PRO A 48 17.01 -4.72 -2.38
N LYS A 49 16.20 -4.82 -3.44
CA LYS A 49 16.45 -4.14 -4.72
C LYS A 49 16.36 -2.62 -4.61
N GLN A 50 15.37 -2.11 -3.85
CA GLN A 50 15.29 -0.68 -3.55
C GLN A 50 16.55 -0.22 -2.80
N ALA A 51 16.98 -0.98 -1.79
CA ALA A 51 18.17 -0.64 -1.01
C ALA A 51 19.46 -0.68 -1.84
N GLU A 52 19.61 -1.69 -2.70
CA GLU A 52 20.75 -1.81 -3.61
C GLU A 52 20.82 -0.60 -4.54
N PHE A 53 19.66 -0.17 -5.03
CA PHE A 53 19.56 1.04 -5.84
C PHE A 53 20.07 2.28 -5.10
N PHE A 54 19.63 2.50 -3.85
CA PHE A 54 20.10 3.64 -3.06
C PHE A 54 21.61 3.59 -2.79
N HIS A 55 22.16 2.42 -2.51
CA HIS A 55 23.60 2.27 -2.27
C HIS A 55 24.42 2.52 -3.52
N ARG A 56 24.02 1.97 -4.67
CA ARG A 56 24.80 2.03 -5.92
C ARG A 56 24.59 3.31 -6.71
N PHE A 57 23.36 3.78 -6.83
CA PHE A 57 23.01 4.93 -7.68
C PHE A 57 22.88 6.24 -6.92
N MET A 58 22.46 6.22 -5.66
CA MET A 58 22.31 7.42 -4.82
C MET A 58 23.47 7.62 -3.85
N ALA A 59 24.51 6.78 -3.93
CA ALA A 59 25.68 6.79 -3.04
C ALA A 59 25.31 6.89 -1.55
N THR A 60 24.15 6.37 -1.17
CA THR A 60 23.60 6.49 0.19
C THR A 60 23.98 5.21 0.94
N PRO A 61 24.98 5.20 1.83
CA PRO A 61 25.51 3.97 2.39
C PRO A 61 24.57 3.29 3.38
N LEU A 62 23.66 4.06 4.00
CA LEU A 62 22.71 3.59 5.01
C LEU A 62 21.36 4.28 4.77
N ILE A 63 20.29 3.49 4.79
CA ILE A 63 18.93 4.00 4.53
C ILE A 63 18.20 4.08 5.86
N PRO A 64 17.83 5.28 6.34
CA PRO A 64 17.08 5.43 7.57
C PRO A 64 15.62 5.00 7.42
N SER A 65 15.10 4.41 8.48
CA SER A 65 13.67 4.18 8.69
C SER A 65 13.34 4.32 10.18
N PHE A 66 12.11 4.71 10.49
CA PHE A 66 11.65 4.91 11.85
C PHE A 66 10.25 4.32 12.05
N SER A 67 10.09 3.48 13.06
CA SER A 67 8.79 3.09 13.61
C SER A 67 8.90 2.94 15.11
N PRO A 68 7.97 3.52 15.90
CA PRO A 68 7.94 3.32 17.34
C PRO A 68 7.73 1.85 17.70
N LEU A 69 6.92 1.12 16.93
CA LEU A 69 6.61 -0.30 17.15
C LEU A 69 7.79 -1.22 16.82
N ALA A 70 8.67 -0.82 15.91
CA ALA A 70 9.86 -1.59 15.56
C ALA A 70 11.07 -1.32 16.48
N GLY A 71 10.99 -0.35 17.40
CA GLY A 71 12.08 0.02 18.31
C GLY A 71 12.70 1.41 18.07
N GLY A 72 12.16 2.20 17.14
CA GLY A 72 12.55 3.58 16.88
C GLY A 72 13.32 3.75 15.57
N LEU A 73 14.42 4.51 15.61
CA LEU A 73 15.27 4.80 14.45
C LEU A 73 16.16 3.61 14.12
N SER A 74 16.15 3.21 12.86
CA SER A 74 16.97 2.12 12.34
C SER A 74 17.62 2.47 11.00
N LEU A 75 18.73 1.80 10.70
CA LEU A 75 19.52 2.00 9.49
C LEU A 75 19.64 0.68 8.72
N GLN A 76 19.27 0.69 7.45
CA GLN A 76 19.31 -0.48 6.59
C GLN A 76 20.52 -0.45 5.64
N LYS A 77 21.10 -1.63 5.41
CA LYS A 77 22.17 -1.88 4.46
C LYS A 77 21.95 -3.21 3.76
N VAL A 78 22.10 -3.27 2.44
CA VAL A 78 22.03 -4.52 1.66
C VAL A 78 23.39 -4.94 1.13
N LEU A 79 23.62 -6.26 1.12
CA LEU A 79 24.71 -6.93 0.43
C LEU A 79 24.10 -7.84 -0.63
N THR A 80 24.49 -7.65 -1.89
CA THR A 80 23.97 -8.45 -3.01
C THR A 80 25.05 -9.39 -3.55
N PHE A 81 24.66 -10.63 -3.80
CA PHE A 81 25.51 -11.71 -4.29
C PHE A 81 24.89 -12.21 -5.61
N PRO A 82 25.43 -11.79 -6.77
CA PRO A 82 24.97 -12.31 -8.05
C PRO A 82 25.49 -13.74 -8.23
N PHE A 83 24.60 -14.69 -8.48
CA PHE A 83 24.95 -16.07 -8.83
C PHE A 83 24.76 -16.31 -10.33
N PRO A 84 25.50 -17.27 -10.94
CA PRO A 84 25.25 -17.69 -12.30
C PRO A 84 23.83 -18.30 -12.44
N ASN A 85 23.27 -18.29 -13.65
CA ASN A 85 21.95 -18.84 -14.01
C ASN A 85 20.72 -18.07 -13.49
N ASN A 86 20.69 -16.74 -13.66
CA ASN A 86 19.53 -15.88 -13.37
C ASN A 86 19.02 -15.95 -11.92
N TRP A 87 19.95 -16.18 -10.99
CA TRP A 87 19.67 -16.25 -9.56
C TRP A 87 20.35 -15.09 -8.84
N PHE A 88 19.55 -14.33 -8.09
CA PHE A 88 20.00 -13.16 -7.34
C PHE A 88 19.73 -13.39 -5.87
N VAL A 89 20.78 -13.29 -5.05
CA VAL A 89 20.64 -13.40 -3.60
C VAL A 89 21.05 -12.08 -2.97
N SER A 90 20.30 -11.67 -1.95
CA SER A 90 20.55 -10.44 -1.21
C SER A 90 20.38 -10.68 0.28
N LEU A 91 21.26 -10.04 1.07
CA LEU A 91 21.23 -10.03 2.52
C LEU A 91 21.01 -8.58 2.96
N LEU A 92 19.83 -8.31 3.53
CA LEU A 92 19.46 -7.03 4.10
C LEU A 92 19.75 -7.05 5.61
N GLY A 93 20.63 -6.17 6.07
CA GLY A 93 20.85 -5.92 7.49
C GLY A 93 20.18 -4.61 7.93
N GLN A 94 19.55 -4.63 9.09
CA GLN A 94 19.01 -3.45 9.75
C GLN A 94 19.63 -3.32 11.14
N PHE A 95 20.07 -2.11 11.47
CA PHE A 95 20.66 -1.77 12.76
C PHE A 95 19.76 -0.81 13.53
N ASP A 96 19.39 -1.18 14.77
CA ASP A 96 18.55 -0.37 15.67
C ASP A 96 19.40 0.67 16.42
N VAL A 97 19.44 1.89 15.88
CA VAL A 97 20.23 3.01 16.44
C VAL A 97 19.65 3.46 17.77
N HIS A 98 18.33 3.50 17.87
CA HIS A 98 17.66 3.98 19.07
C HIS A 98 17.95 3.07 20.27
N ARG A 99 17.85 1.75 20.07
CA ARG A 99 18.21 0.78 21.11
C ARG A 99 19.69 0.89 21.48
N PHE A 100 20.59 0.96 20.49
CA PHE A 100 22.02 1.13 20.75
C PHE A 100 22.31 2.36 21.62
N VAL A 101 21.77 3.52 21.25
CA VAL A 101 21.92 4.76 22.03
C VAL A 101 21.34 4.60 23.44
N SER A 102 20.22 3.89 23.59
CA SER A 102 19.62 3.65 24.91
C SER A 102 20.50 2.78 25.80
N GLU A 103 21.13 1.74 25.26
CA GLU A 103 22.03 0.83 25.99
C GLU A 103 23.35 1.51 26.36
N VAL A 104 23.89 2.32 25.45
CA VAL A 104 25.09 3.13 25.72
C VAL A 104 24.82 4.17 26.81
N LYS A 105 23.64 4.81 26.81
CA LYS A 105 23.25 5.79 27.85
C LYS A 105 23.05 5.17 29.23
N LYS A 106 22.49 3.95 29.30
CA LYS A 106 22.33 3.21 30.57
C LYS A 106 23.67 2.85 31.21
N THR A 107 24.73 2.78 30.41
CA THR A 107 26.07 2.49 30.90
C THR A 107 26.72 3.79 31.37
N GLU A 108 27.01 3.94 32.66
CA GLU A 108 27.69 5.11 33.29
C GLU A 108 29.08 5.45 32.72
N ALA A 109 29.52 4.75 31.67
CA ALA A 109 30.83 4.81 31.03
C ALA A 109 31.15 6.13 30.32
N PHE A 110 30.19 7.04 30.13
CA PHE A 110 30.48 8.34 29.50
C PHE A 110 31.24 9.32 30.41
N VAL A 111 31.46 9.01 31.69
CA VAL A 111 32.14 9.91 32.65
C VAL A 111 33.66 9.68 32.77
N ARG A 112 34.24 8.52 32.38
CA ARG A 112 35.69 8.22 32.57
C ARG A 112 36.40 7.74 31.30
N GLY A 113 37.28 8.58 30.73
CA GLY A 113 38.40 8.23 29.83
C GLY A 113 38.05 7.78 28.39
N SER A 114 38.89 8.10 27.39
CA SER A 114 38.60 7.82 25.97
C SER A 114 38.81 6.36 25.54
N ALA A 115 39.78 5.64 26.12
CA ALA A 115 40.14 4.28 25.70
C ALA A 115 39.17 3.20 26.23
N SER A 116 38.61 3.39 27.42
CA SER A 116 37.56 2.54 28.00
C SER A 116 36.25 2.61 27.19
N ARG A 117 35.97 3.76 26.56
CA ARG A 117 34.74 3.98 25.78
C ARG A 117 34.68 3.15 24.50
N LEU A 118 35.76 3.06 23.72
CA LEU A 118 35.78 2.29 22.46
C LEU A 118 35.58 0.79 22.69
N ASN A 119 36.19 0.24 23.75
CA ASN A 119 36.01 -1.17 24.11
C ASN A 119 34.56 -1.45 24.57
N THR A 120 33.95 -0.54 25.31
CA THR A 120 32.55 -0.65 25.74
C THR A 120 31.60 -0.52 24.55
N LEU A 121 31.83 0.45 23.65
CA LEU A 121 31.07 0.58 22.39
C LEU A 121 31.19 -0.67 21.52
N GLY A 122 32.39 -1.24 21.38
CA GLY A 122 32.63 -2.47 20.66
C GLY A 122 31.94 -3.69 21.28
N LYS A 123 31.75 -3.72 22.61
CA LYS A 123 30.95 -4.74 23.29
C LYS A 123 29.46 -4.58 22.96
N HIS A 124 28.93 -3.36 22.99
CA HIS A 124 27.53 -3.11 22.62
C HIS A 124 27.25 -3.42 21.15
N LEU A 125 28.16 -3.06 20.23
CA LEU A 125 28.01 -3.38 18.80
C LEU A 125 28.02 -4.89 18.50
N LYS A 126 28.51 -5.73 19.42
CA LYS A 126 28.46 -7.20 19.29
C LYS A 126 27.12 -7.78 19.74
N ASP A 127 26.25 -6.98 20.35
CA ASP A 127 24.94 -7.48 20.75
C ASP A 127 24.10 -7.78 19.50
N LYS A 128 23.71 -9.05 19.37
CA LYS A 128 22.87 -9.53 18.26
C LYS A 128 21.47 -8.94 18.31
N SER A 129 21.03 -8.49 19.48
CA SER A 129 19.71 -7.91 19.70
C SER A 129 19.47 -6.57 18.98
N LEU A 130 20.56 -5.94 18.51
CA LEU A 130 20.57 -4.69 17.74
C LEU A 130 20.35 -4.90 16.24
N TYR A 131 20.46 -6.13 15.75
CA TYR A 131 20.46 -6.44 14.33
C TYR A 131 19.20 -7.22 13.95
N ALA A 132 18.63 -6.87 12.81
CA ALA A 132 17.68 -7.71 12.08
C ALA A 132 18.29 -8.05 10.71
N LEU A 133 18.09 -9.29 10.27
CA LEU A 133 18.67 -9.84 9.05
C LEU A 133 17.56 -10.43 8.18
N GLY A 134 17.46 -9.94 6.95
CA GLY A 134 16.58 -10.44 5.90
C GLY A 134 17.38 -11.09 4.79
N PHE A 135 17.06 -12.33 4.47
CA PHE A 135 17.59 -13.06 3.33
C PHE A 135 16.55 -13.05 2.21
N CYS A 136 16.95 -12.66 1.00
CA CYS A 136 16.06 -12.62 -0.15
C CYS A 136 16.74 -13.29 -1.34
N SER A 137 16.08 -14.31 -1.89
CA SER A 137 16.51 -15.07 -3.05
C SER A 137 15.49 -14.91 -4.16
N GLU A 138 15.92 -14.38 -5.29
CA GLU A 138 15.10 -14.21 -6.49
C GLU A 138 15.64 -15.07 -7.63
N LEU A 139 14.81 -15.98 -8.12
CA LEU A 139 15.11 -16.91 -9.19
C LEU A 139 14.21 -16.60 -10.39
N LEU A 140 14.82 -16.29 -11.53
CA LEU A 140 14.10 -16.19 -12.80
C LEU A 140 14.08 -17.58 -13.45
N LEU A 141 12.93 -18.26 -13.36
CA LEU A 141 12.75 -19.61 -13.90
C LEU A 141 12.65 -19.58 -15.42
N THR A 142 11.87 -18.62 -15.93
CA THR A 142 11.74 -18.29 -17.36
C THR A 142 11.74 -16.76 -17.49
N PRO A 143 11.83 -16.19 -18.71
CA PRO A 143 11.70 -14.73 -18.89
C PRO A 143 10.40 -14.15 -18.33
N GLU A 144 9.36 -14.98 -18.19
CA GLU A 144 8.03 -14.58 -17.72
C GLU A 144 7.73 -15.03 -16.28
N ASP A 145 8.50 -15.99 -15.74
CA ASP A 145 8.31 -16.58 -14.42
C ASP A 145 9.39 -16.14 -13.44
N THR A 146 8.96 -15.53 -12.34
CA THR A 146 9.83 -15.07 -11.27
C THR A 146 9.40 -15.67 -9.94
N LEU A 147 10.37 -16.22 -9.20
CA LEU A 147 10.16 -16.75 -7.86
C LEU A 147 11.02 -15.95 -6.87
N LEU A 148 10.35 -15.30 -5.92
CA LEU A 148 10.96 -14.54 -4.82
C LEU A 148 10.75 -15.28 -3.51
N LEU A 149 11.82 -15.55 -2.79
CA LEU A 149 11.81 -16.17 -1.46
C LEU A 149 12.50 -15.22 -0.49
N THR A 150 11.77 -14.76 0.52
CA THR A 150 12.28 -13.90 1.58
C THR A 150 12.17 -14.60 2.93
N TYR A 151 13.18 -14.43 3.76
CA TYR A 151 13.25 -14.93 5.11
C TYR A 151 13.89 -13.88 6.04
N ASP A 152 13.09 -13.35 6.95
CA ASP A 152 13.43 -12.25 7.84
C ASP A 152 13.52 -12.71 9.29
N THR A 153 14.59 -12.33 9.95
CA THR A 153 14.86 -12.62 11.36
C THR A 153 15.07 -11.31 12.12
N TYR A 154 14.36 -11.15 13.24
CA TYR A 154 14.33 -9.88 13.98
C TYR A 154 15.02 -10.03 15.34
N LYS A 155 15.99 -9.16 15.62
CA LYS A 155 16.63 -8.94 16.93
C LYS A 155 17.21 -10.21 17.59
N CYS A 156 17.44 -11.29 16.83
CA CYS A 156 17.85 -12.61 17.32
C CYS A 156 17.12 -13.02 18.63
N ASP A 157 15.85 -12.63 18.75
CA ASP A 157 15.03 -12.92 19.92
C ASP A 157 14.37 -14.28 19.72
N PRO A 158 14.63 -15.28 20.58
CA PRO A 158 14.04 -16.61 20.44
C PRO A 158 12.51 -16.60 20.51
N ASN A 159 11.91 -15.55 21.08
CA ASN A 159 10.46 -15.42 21.21
C ASN A 159 9.79 -14.80 19.97
N LYS A 160 10.56 -14.15 19.08
CA LYS A 160 10.02 -13.55 17.87
C LYS A 160 10.13 -14.53 16.70
N ASN A 161 8.97 -14.99 16.23
CA ASN A 161 8.90 -15.87 15.07
C ASN A 161 9.53 -15.20 13.84
N PRO A 162 10.40 -15.91 13.09
CA PRO A 162 10.90 -15.42 11.82
C PRO A 162 9.75 -15.25 10.83
N ARG A 163 9.91 -14.33 9.87
CA ARG A 163 8.92 -14.11 8.81
C ARG A 163 9.45 -14.63 7.48
N ALA A 164 8.70 -15.52 6.87
CA ALA A 164 8.97 -16.03 5.54
C ALA A 164 7.91 -15.52 4.57
N LYS A 165 8.33 -15.22 3.34
CA LYS A 165 7.44 -14.85 2.24
C LYS A 165 7.92 -15.51 0.97
N ALA A 166 7.00 -16.12 0.24
CA ALA A 166 7.23 -16.69 -1.07
C ALA A 166 6.27 -16.04 -2.06
N VAL A 167 6.79 -15.50 -3.17
CA VAL A 167 6.00 -14.90 -4.24
C VAL A 167 6.40 -15.55 -5.55
N PHE A 168 5.45 -16.16 -6.23
CA PHE A 168 5.58 -16.60 -7.60
C PHE A 168 4.79 -15.65 -8.49
N ASN A 169 5.41 -15.14 -9.55
CA ASN A 169 4.75 -14.25 -10.50
C ASN A 169 5.01 -14.74 -11.92
N HIS A 170 3.92 -14.93 -12.66
CA HIS A 170 3.89 -15.31 -14.06
C HIS A 170 3.26 -14.20 -14.90
N LYS A 171 3.97 -13.77 -15.94
CA LYS A 171 3.49 -12.80 -16.93
C LYS A 171 3.08 -13.53 -18.21
N ALA A 172 1.77 -13.64 -18.46
CA ALA A 172 1.30 -14.32 -19.65
C ALA A 172 1.34 -13.39 -20.89
N ILE A 173 2.22 -13.70 -21.85
CA ILE A 173 2.22 -13.13 -23.22
C ILE A 173 1.11 -13.81 -24.04
N PRO A 174 0.35 -13.09 -24.91
CA PRO A 174 -0.78 -13.69 -25.62
C PRO A 174 -0.38 -14.90 -26.45
N PHE A 175 -1.09 -16.01 -26.25
CA PHE A 175 -1.21 -17.06 -27.25
C PHE A 175 -2.13 -16.53 -28.36
N ASP A 176 -1.64 -16.56 -29.61
CA ASP A 176 -2.45 -16.29 -30.81
C ASP A 176 -3.51 -17.38 -30.97
N CYS A 177 -4.59 -17.30 -30.20
CA CYS A 177 -5.78 -18.11 -30.40
C CYS A 177 -6.72 -17.31 -31.31
N TYR A 178 -6.67 -17.62 -32.61
CA TYR A 178 -7.65 -17.18 -33.59
C TYR A 178 -9.04 -17.68 -33.19
N ILE A 179 -9.79 -16.91 -32.40
CA ILE A 179 -11.27 -16.83 -32.38
C ILE A 179 -11.62 -15.63 -31.45
N PHE A 180 -11.92 -14.50 -32.09
CA PHE A 180 -12.76 -13.35 -31.68
C PHE A 180 -12.66 -12.66 -30.30
N PHE A 181 -11.80 -13.05 -29.36
CA PHE A 181 -11.50 -12.24 -28.17
C PHE A 181 -9.99 -12.15 -27.93
N GLN A 182 -9.38 -11.04 -28.31
CA GLN A 182 -7.99 -10.73 -27.97
C GLN A 182 -7.92 -10.41 -26.47
N PHE A 183 -7.74 -11.44 -25.65
CA PHE A 183 -7.56 -11.27 -24.21
C PHE A 183 -6.23 -10.55 -23.93
N PRO A 184 -6.23 -9.43 -23.17
CA PRO A 184 -5.01 -8.70 -22.85
C PRO A 184 -4.10 -9.53 -21.92
N LEU A 185 -2.80 -9.21 -21.92
CA LEU A 185 -1.78 -9.77 -21.02
C LEU A 185 -2.31 -9.87 -19.58
N HIS A 186 -2.23 -11.06 -18.97
CA HIS A 186 -2.63 -11.28 -17.58
C HIS A 186 -1.40 -11.43 -16.69
N THR A 187 -1.53 -10.97 -15.45
CA THR A 187 -0.52 -11.21 -14.41
C THR A 187 -1.12 -12.19 -13.40
N LEU A 188 -0.47 -13.32 -13.21
CA LEU A 188 -0.81 -14.31 -12.18
C LEU A 188 0.24 -14.22 -11.08
N THR A 189 -0.19 -13.90 -9.86
CA THR A 189 0.67 -13.84 -8.68
C THR A 189 0.18 -14.83 -7.64
N ALA A 190 1.06 -15.68 -7.13
CA ALA A 190 0.79 -16.55 -5.99
C ALA A 190 1.74 -16.16 -4.85
N GLU A 191 1.18 -15.78 -3.71
CA GLU A 191 1.94 -15.33 -2.56
C GLU A 191 1.56 -16.13 -1.31
N ALA A 192 2.57 -16.56 -0.55
CA ALA A 192 2.42 -17.17 0.76
C ALA A 192 3.30 -16.42 1.77
N VAL A 193 2.73 -16.03 2.91
CA VAL A 193 3.40 -15.27 3.96
C VAL A 193 3.17 -15.92 5.33
N TRP A 194 4.23 -16.02 6.12
CA TRP A 194 4.25 -16.73 7.40
C TRP A 194 5.23 -16.09 8.40
N PRO A 195 4.78 -15.37 9.45
CA PRO A 195 3.48 -14.72 9.61
C PRO A 195 3.35 -13.44 8.76
N GLY A 196 2.14 -13.20 8.25
CA GLY A 196 1.80 -12.01 7.46
C GLY A 196 1.36 -10.85 8.35
N LEU A 197 1.93 -9.67 8.11
CA LEU A 197 1.56 -8.44 8.80
C LEU A 197 0.42 -7.74 8.06
N TYR A 198 -0.66 -7.46 8.78
CA TYR A 198 -1.83 -6.72 8.31
C TYR A 198 -1.99 -5.41 9.06
N VAL A 199 -2.61 -4.42 8.43
CA VAL A 199 -2.84 -3.09 9.01
C VAL A 199 -4.28 -2.63 8.78
N ASP A 200 -4.93 -2.25 9.86
CA ASP A 200 -6.34 -1.86 9.92
C ASP A 200 -6.53 -0.37 9.57
N LYS A 201 -7.78 0.06 9.32
CA LYS A 201 -8.18 1.46 9.10
C LYS A 201 -7.80 2.37 10.26
N ASP A 202 -7.82 1.84 11.48
CA ASP A 202 -7.40 2.58 12.67
C ASP A 202 -5.87 2.74 12.77
N GLY A 203 -5.12 2.05 11.90
CA GLY A 203 -3.66 2.05 11.88
C GLY A 203 -3.04 1.03 12.83
N GLU A 204 -3.85 0.09 13.34
CA GLU A 204 -3.38 -1.02 14.17
C GLU A 204 -2.83 -2.17 13.32
N TYR A 205 -1.81 -2.85 13.83
CA TYR A 205 -1.15 -3.94 13.14
C TYR A 205 -1.54 -5.31 13.71
N TRP A 206 -1.76 -6.27 12.82
CA TRP A 206 -2.22 -7.62 13.14
C TRP A 206 -1.30 -8.66 12.49
N ASP A 207 -0.86 -9.63 13.27
CA ASP A 207 -0.12 -10.78 12.80
C ASP A 207 -1.06 -11.95 12.51
N VAL A 208 -1.13 -12.33 11.23
CA VAL A 208 -1.85 -13.51 10.78
C VAL A 208 -0.83 -14.65 10.66
N PRO A 209 -1.02 -15.79 11.37
CA PRO A 209 -0.05 -16.87 11.37
C PRO A 209 0.31 -17.34 9.98
N LEU A 210 -0.66 -17.65 9.12
CA LEU A 210 -0.43 -18.01 7.72
C LEU A 210 -1.42 -17.32 6.81
N SER A 211 -0.90 -16.69 5.75
CA SER A 211 -1.73 -16.09 4.71
C SER A 211 -1.24 -16.49 3.32
N MET A 212 -2.15 -17.04 2.52
CA MET A 212 -1.92 -17.40 1.12
C MET A 212 -2.88 -16.61 0.24
N ALA A 213 -2.38 -16.13 -0.90
CA ALA A 213 -3.16 -15.40 -1.90
C ALA A 213 -2.78 -15.86 -3.30
N ILE A 214 -3.78 -16.06 -4.16
CA ILE A 214 -3.60 -16.26 -5.60
C ILE A 214 -4.41 -15.19 -6.30
N ASP A 215 -3.74 -14.38 -7.10
CA ASP A 215 -4.24 -13.15 -7.70
C ASP A 215 -4.08 -13.23 -9.22
N LEU A 216 -5.18 -13.02 -9.94
CA LEU A 216 -5.22 -12.94 -11.40
C LEU A 216 -5.83 -11.59 -11.79
N ALA A 217 -5.02 -10.73 -12.39
CA ALA A 217 -5.44 -9.40 -12.81
C ALA A 217 -5.20 -9.15 -14.30
N SER A 218 -6.15 -8.46 -14.95
CA SER A 218 -5.94 -7.87 -16.28
C SER A 218 -5.04 -6.64 -16.19
N LEU A 219 -4.16 -6.41 -17.18
CA LEU A 219 -3.41 -5.16 -17.22
C LEU A 219 -4.33 -3.93 -17.32
N PRO A 220 -4.08 -2.87 -16.52
CA PRO A 220 -4.90 -1.67 -16.53
C PRO A 220 -4.70 -0.89 -17.85
N ALA A 221 -5.78 -0.68 -18.59
CA ALA A 221 -5.82 0.23 -19.72
C ALA A 221 -6.06 1.69 -19.28
N GLU A 222 -5.61 2.67 -20.07
CA GLU A 222 -5.90 4.10 -19.83
C GLU A 222 -7.41 4.39 -19.82
N SER A 223 -8.17 3.65 -20.62
CA SER A 223 -9.62 3.57 -20.55
C SER A 223 -10.02 2.19 -21.05
N GLY A 224 -10.94 1.53 -20.35
CA GLY A 224 -11.36 0.17 -20.70
C GLY A 224 -11.85 -0.65 -19.53
N LEU A 225 -12.24 -1.88 -19.86
CA LEU A 225 -12.67 -2.89 -18.89
C LEU A 225 -11.43 -3.55 -18.26
N SER A 226 -11.46 -3.66 -16.95
CA SER A 226 -10.49 -4.42 -16.16
C SER A 226 -11.22 -5.38 -15.24
N TYR A 227 -10.60 -6.51 -14.98
CA TYR A 227 -11.11 -7.51 -14.06
C TYR A 227 -9.99 -8.06 -13.20
N HIS A 228 -10.36 -8.54 -12.02
CA HIS A 228 -9.41 -9.09 -11.07
C HIS A 228 -10.12 -10.16 -10.22
N LEU A 229 -9.48 -11.31 -10.11
CA LEU A 229 -9.91 -12.46 -9.32
C LEU A 229 -8.83 -12.79 -8.28
N CYS A 230 -9.20 -12.81 -7.01
CA CYS A 230 -8.28 -13.08 -5.91
C CYS A 230 -8.83 -14.16 -4.98
N LEU A 231 -8.06 -15.22 -4.76
CA LEU A 231 -8.34 -16.28 -3.81
C LEU A 231 -7.41 -16.11 -2.60
N HIS A 232 -7.98 -15.80 -1.44
CA HIS A 232 -7.25 -15.68 -0.18
C HIS A 232 -7.58 -16.85 0.74
N HIS A 233 -6.55 -17.38 1.40
CA HIS A 233 -6.69 -18.35 2.46
C HIS A 233 -5.91 -17.88 3.69
N HIS A 234 -6.63 -17.73 4.82
CA HIS A 234 -6.04 -17.41 6.11
C HIS A 234 -6.15 -18.62 7.03
N SER A 235 -5.08 -18.88 7.78
CA SER A 235 -5.04 -19.95 8.77
C SER A 235 -4.37 -19.47 10.07
N GLY A 236 -4.91 -19.96 11.19
CA GLY A 236 -4.53 -19.54 12.54
C GLY A 236 -5.22 -18.27 13.02
N ARG A 237 -5.25 -18.06 14.33
CA ARG A 237 -5.90 -16.90 14.94
C ARG A 237 -5.02 -15.65 14.82
N PRO A 238 -5.56 -14.50 14.34
CA PRO A 238 -4.80 -13.25 14.31
C PRO A 238 -4.45 -12.81 15.72
N LYS A 239 -3.23 -12.29 15.90
CA LYS A 239 -2.78 -11.64 17.14
C LYS A 239 -2.45 -10.18 16.87
N LYS A 240 -2.66 -9.30 17.84
CA LYS A 240 -2.22 -7.91 17.72
C LYS A 240 -0.67 -7.85 17.75
N PHE A 241 -0.08 -7.08 16.83
CA PHE A 241 1.38 -6.98 16.73
C PHE A 241 1.98 -6.34 17.99
N ASN A 242 3.00 -6.97 18.58
CA ASN A 242 3.66 -6.58 19.85
C ASN A 242 2.76 -6.61 21.12
N CYS A 243 1.67 -7.38 21.16
CA CYS A 243 1.12 -7.78 22.47
C CYS A 243 2.02 -8.86 23.07
N ASP A 244 2.52 -8.62 24.29
CA ASP A 244 3.27 -9.63 25.05
C ASP A 244 2.35 -10.83 25.33
N ASP A 245 2.82 -12.04 25.05
CA ASP A 245 2.08 -13.30 25.26
C ASP A 245 1.77 -13.58 26.75
N ASP A 246 2.23 -12.74 27.69
CA ASP A 246 2.17 -12.96 29.15
C ASP A 246 1.00 -12.26 29.85
N VAL A 247 0.12 -11.56 29.11
CA VAL A 247 -1.03 -10.88 29.70
C VAL A 247 -2.30 -11.34 29.01
N GLU A 248 -2.89 -12.43 29.51
CA GLU A 248 -4.32 -12.72 29.35
C GLU A 248 -5.13 -11.58 30.00
N VAL A 249 -5.26 -10.45 29.30
CA VAL A 249 -6.26 -9.43 29.62
C VAL A 249 -7.35 -9.56 28.58
N GLU A 250 -8.50 -10.05 29.04
CA GLU A 250 -9.76 -10.27 28.34
C GLU A 250 -10.44 -8.97 27.82
N VAL A 251 -9.67 -7.93 27.48
CA VAL A 251 -10.19 -6.67 26.92
C VAL A 251 -9.38 -6.26 25.69
N GLU A 252 -9.10 -7.21 24.80
CA GLU A 252 -8.61 -6.88 23.46
C GLU A 252 -9.79 -6.72 22.50
N ALA A 253 -9.77 -5.65 21.71
CA ALA A 253 -10.73 -5.47 20.63
C ALA A 253 -10.68 -6.71 19.72
N PRO A 254 -11.84 -7.29 19.35
CA PRO A 254 -11.86 -8.49 18.52
C PRO A 254 -11.15 -8.22 17.19
N PRO A 255 -10.37 -9.19 16.67
CA PRO A 255 -9.69 -9.00 15.39
C PRO A 255 -10.71 -8.74 14.27
N PRO A 256 -10.35 -7.95 13.24
CA PRO A 256 -11.22 -7.72 12.11
C PRO A 256 -11.70 -9.05 11.50
N ALA A 257 -13.02 -9.15 11.25
CA ALA A 257 -13.64 -10.40 10.79
C ALA A 257 -13.03 -10.95 9.49
N SER A 258 -12.47 -10.08 8.64
CA SER A 258 -11.77 -10.45 7.40
C SER A 258 -10.45 -11.20 7.61
N LEU A 259 -9.84 -11.09 8.80
CA LEU A 259 -8.58 -11.77 9.14
C LEU A 259 -8.80 -13.15 9.76
N LEU A 260 -10.03 -13.49 10.12
CA LEU A 260 -10.34 -14.78 10.72
C LEU A 260 -10.01 -15.94 9.76
N PRO A 261 -9.73 -17.13 10.29
CA PRO A 261 -9.44 -18.32 9.49
C PRO A 261 -10.54 -18.62 8.48
N GLY A 262 -10.14 -18.90 7.23
CA GLY A 262 -11.08 -19.26 6.18
C GLY A 262 -10.52 -19.11 4.78
N LEU A 263 -11.38 -19.42 3.82
CA LEU A 263 -11.16 -19.20 2.39
C LEU A 263 -12.04 -18.04 1.96
N SER A 264 -11.51 -17.10 1.19
CA SER A 264 -12.30 -16.04 0.58
C SER A 264 -11.92 -15.87 -0.88
N LEU A 265 -12.91 -15.96 -1.75
CA LEU A 265 -12.80 -15.63 -3.16
C LEU A 265 -13.37 -14.23 -3.38
N LYS A 266 -12.56 -13.33 -3.91
CA LYS A 266 -12.99 -12.00 -4.31
C LYS A 266 -12.86 -11.85 -5.82
N SER A 267 -13.83 -11.21 -6.44
CA SER A 267 -13.85 -10.91 -7.86
C SER A 267 -14.30 -9.47 -8.04
N ALA A 268 -13.68 -8.73 -8.95
CA ALA A 268 -14.16 -7.41 -9.33
C ALA A 268 -14.02 -7.19 -10.82
N VAL A 269 -14.96 -6.41 -11.33
CA VAL A 269 -14.96 -5.91 -12.70
C VAL A 269 -15.13 -4.41 -12.62
N SER A 270 -14.29 -3.66 -13.31
CA SER A 270 -14.40 -2.21 -13.36
C SER A 270 -14.19 -1.67 -14.76
N TYR A 271 -14.87 -0.57 -15.06
CA TYR A 271 -14.69 0.20 -16.27
C TYR A 271 -14.10 1.55 -15.90
N ARG A 272 -12.94 1.87 -16.50
CA ARG A 272 -12.27 3.16 -16.35
C ARG A 272 -12.49 4.00 -17.60
N ALA A 273 -12.86 5.25 -17.40
CA ALA A 273 -12.85 6.29 -18.40
C ALA A 273 -11.89 7.40 -17.94
N ASN A 274 -11.01 7.85 -18.81
CA ASN A 274 -10.13 8.98 -18.55
C ASN A 274 -10.27 9.99 -19.68
N MET A 275 -10.38 11.27 -19.33
CA MET A 275 -10.53 12.36 -20.27
C MET A 275 -9.61 13.52 -19.87
N ASP A 276 -8.74 13.91 -20.79
CA ASP A 276 -7.95 15.12 -20.64
C ASP A 276 -8.82 16.32 -21.04
N LEU A 277 -9.14 17.17 -20.07
CA LEU A 277 -9.85 18.43 -20.28
C LEU A 277 -8.95 19.46 -20.97
N TRP A 278 -7.67 19.45 -20.60
CA TRP A 278 -6.68 20.36 -21.16
C TRP A 278 -5.30 19.73 -21.12
N ARG A 279 -4.51 20.00 -22.15
CA ARG A 279 -3.09 19.66 -22.19
C ARG A 279 -2.32 20.85 -22.72
N GLY A 280 -1.34 21.33 -21.96
CA GLY A 280 -0.56 22.48 -22.34
C GLY A 280 0.35 22.17 -23.52
N ILE A 281 0.28 23.02 -24.54
CA ILE A 281 1.16 23.02 -25.70
C ILE A 281 2.35 23.93 -25.39
N THR A 282 2.99 23.75 -24.23
CA THR A 282 4.17 24.54 -23.88
C THR A 282 5.34 24.00 -24.70
N PRO A 283 6.06 24.84 -25.47
CA PRO A 283 7.27 24.38 -26.15
C PRO A 283 8.25 23.89 -25.10
N LYS A 284 8.57 22.58 -25.14
CA LYS A 284 9.55 21.98 -24.25
C LYS A 284 10.87 22.71 -24.49
N LEU A 285 11.55 23.15 -23.42
CA LEU A 285 12.87 23.76 -23.55
C LEU A 285 13.81 22.74 -24.23
N GLU A 286 14.19 22.99 -25.48
CA GLU A 286 14.97 22.05 -26.30
C GLU A 286 16.30 21.65 -25.65
N ALA A 287 16.84 22.49 -24.77
CA ALA A 287 18.11 22.28 -24.07
C ALA A 287 17.98 21.53 -22.72
N CYS A 288 16.78 21.38 -22.15
CA CYS A 288 16.61 20.83 -20.79
C CYS A 288 15.68 19.60 -20.78
N LYS A 289 16.23 18.45 -20.41
CA LYS A 289 15.43 17.25 -20.15
C LYS A 289 14.57 17.49 -18.89
N PRO A 290 13.27 17.11 -18.92
CA PRO A 290 12.42 17.21 -17.73
C PRO A 290 12.96 16.31 -16.62
N TYR A 291 12.75 16.72 -15.36
CA TYR A 291 13.17 15.91 -14.22
C TYR A 291 12.44 14.57 -14.15
N ASP A 292 11.20 14.55 -14.63
CA ASP A 292 10.36 13.36 -14.81
C ASP A 292 9.61 13.47 -16.14
N ILE A 293 9.69 12.44 -16.97
CA ILE A 293 9.06 12.40 -18.30
C ILE A 293 7.53 12.45 -18.21
N PHE A 294 6.92 11.82 -17.19
CA PHE A 294 5.46 11.84 -17.05
C PHE A 294 4.92 13.17 -16.56
N LEU A 295 5.73 13.93 -15.82
CA LEU A 295 5.39 15.28 -15.37
C LEU A 295 5.81 16.36 -16.39
N SER A 296 6.27 15.95 -17.58
CA SER A 296 6.78 16.89 -18.58
C SER A 296 5.69 17.69 -19.31
N SER A 297 4.44 17.21 -19.29
CA SER A 297 3.31 17.87 -19.93
C SER A 297 2.29 18.35 -18.89
N PRO A 298 2.11 19.67 -18.74
CA PRO A 298 1.03 20.18 -17.90
C PRO A 298 -0.30 19.74 -18.50
N HIS A 299 -1.19 19.24 -17.67
CA HIS A 299 -2.48 18.72 -18.10
C HIS A 299 -3.50 18.83 -16.97
N VAL A 300 -4.76 18.92 -17.36
CA VAL A 300 -5.91 18.76 -16.48
C VAL A 300 -6.70 17.58 -17.01
N SER A 301 -6.86 16.55 -16.20
CA SER A 301 -7.58 15.34 -16.55
C SER A 301 -8.62 14.98 -15.49
N VAL A 302 -9.70 14.40 -15.96
CA VAL A 302 -10.75 13.82 -15.13
C VAL A 302 -10.81 12.34 -15.44
N SER A 303 -10.68 11.52 -14.41
CA SER A 303 -10.83 10.08 -14.52
C SER A 303 -12.02 9.61 -13.69
N GLY A 304 -12.77 8.66 -14.22
CA GLY A 304 -13.93 8.06 -13.58
C GLY A 304 -13.83 6.54 -13.66
N ILE A 305 -14.18 5.87 -12.57
CA ILE A 305 -14.18 4.41 -12.49
C ILE A 305 -15.50 3.98 -11.89
N ILE A 306 -16.15 3.02 -12.54
CA ILE A 306 -17.35 2.37 -12.03
C ILE A 306 -17.09 0.88 -12.07
N GLY A 307 -17.38 0.18 -10.98
CA GLY A 307 -17.15 -1.24 -10.90
C GLY A 307 -18.10 -1.95 -9.96
N SER A 308 -17.98 -3.27 -9.92
CA SER A 308 -18.64 -4.12 -8.97
C SER A 308 -17.63 -5.08 -8.36
N VAL A 309 -17.86 -5.42 -7.09
CA VAL A 309 -17.04 -6.35 -6.34
C VAL A 309 -17.95 -7.41 -5.73
N MET A 310 -17.52 -8.66 -5.83
CA MET A 310 -18.20 -9.82 -5.30
C MET A 310 -17.21 -10.58 -4.42
N THR A 311 -17.60 -10.91 -3.21
CA THR A 311 -16.80 -11.66 -2.23
C THR A 311 -17.60 -12.85 -1.75
N ALA A 312 -17.06 -14.05 -1.93
CA ALA A 312 -17.53 -15.27 -1.31
C ALA A 312 -16.53 -15.68 -0.22
N ALA A 313 -17.01 -15.93 0.99
CA ALA A 313 -16.22 -16.34 2.14
C ALA A 313 -16.74 -17.68 2.67
N PHE A 314 -15.83 -18.53 3.13
CA PHE A 314 -16.10 -19.84 3.70
C PHE A 314 -15.18 -20.06 4.91
N GLY A 315 -15.75 -20.29 6.08
CA GLY A 315 -15.03 -20.42 7.35
C GLY A 315 -15.43 -19.33 8.35
N GLU A 316 -14.58 -19.08 9.35
CA GLU A 316 -14.85 -18.07 10.39
C GLU A 316 -14.84 -16.65 9.81
N ASN A 317 -14.17 -16.44 8.69
CA ASN A 317 -14.24 -15.20 7.90
C ASN A 317 -15.64 -14.90 7.33
N SER A 318 -16.58 -15.85 7.33
CA SER A 318 -17.97 -15.63 6.90
C SER A 318 -18.75 -14.75 7.88
N ILE A 319 -18.28 -14.62 9.13
CA ILE A 319 -18.89 -13.75 10.15
C ILE A 319 -18.94 -12.28 9.68
N ARG A 320 -18.07 -11.90 8.72
CA ARG A 320 -18.13 -10.61 8.02
C ARG A 320 -19.54 -10.26 7.52
N THR A 321 -20.25 -11.20 6.90
CA THR A 321 -21.61 -10.92 6.36
C THR A 321 -22.70 -10.88 7.44
N LYS A 322 -22.41 -11.35 8.66
CA LYS A 322 -23.30 -11.24 9.82
C LYS A 322 -23.23 -9.84 10.45
N LEU A 323 -22.02 -9.29 10.61
CA LEU A 323 -21.80 -8.00 11.28
C LEU A 323 -22.25 -6.79 10.44
N GLU A 324 -22.17 -6.88 9.10
CA GLU A 324 -22.73 -5.86 8.19
C GLU A 324 -24.26 -5.78 8.24
N LYS A 325 -24.94 -6.88 8.56
CA LYS A 325 -26.41 -6.89 8.69
C LYS A 325 -26.86 -6.14 9.95
N ASP A 326 -26.02 -6.15 10.98
CA ASP A 326 -26.29 -5.55 12.29
C ASP A 326 -25.78 -4.11 12.42
N SER A 327 -24.80 -3.68 11.61
CA SER A 327 -24.29 -2.29 11.57
C SER A 327 -24.81 -1.52 10.34
N GLU A 328 -25.88 -0.74 10.54
CA GLU A 328 -26.53 0.11 9.52
C GLU A 328 -26.91 -0.66 8.24
N GLY A 329 -28.06 -1.34 8.32
CA GLY A 329 -28.65 -2.33 7.39
C GLY A 329 -28.94 -1.91 5.94
N VAL A 330 -28.01 -1.24 5.28
CA VAL A 330 -28.00 -1.05 3.83
C VAL A 330 -26.55 -1.16 3.33
N GLY A 331 -25.79 -2.21 3.62
CA GLY A 331 -24.44 -2.42 3.05
C GLY A 331 -24.49 -3.58 2.04
N GLY A 332 -24.47 -3.28 0.73
CA GLY A 332 -24.43 -4.28 -0.34
C GLY A 332 -25.54 -5.35 -0.33
N PHE A 333 -25.45 -6.29 -1.28
CA PHE A 333 -26.19 -7.54 -1.24
C PHE A 333 -25.38 -8.57 -0.45
N SER A 334 -25.83 -8.93 0.75
CA SER A 334 -25.17 -9.94 1.58
C SER A 334 -26.09 -11.14 1.84
N LEU A 335 -25.56 -12.34 1.62
CA LEU A 335 -26.17 -13.61 1.98
C LEU A 335 -25.24 -14.32 2.95
N HIS A 336 -25.81 -14.86 4.03
CA HIS A 336 -25.08 -15.70 4.98
C HIS A 336 -25.85 -17.00 5.15
N LEU A 337 -25.17 -18.13 4.99
CA LEU A 337 -25.70 -19.47 5.27
C LEU A 337 -25.02 -20.00 6.53
N PRO A 338 -25.67 -19.85 7.71
CA PRO A 338 -25.09 -20.26 8.99
C PRO A 338 -24.81 -21.76 9.08
N SER A 339 -25.53 -22.58 8.33
CA SER A 339 -25.36 -24.04 8.34
C SER A 339 -24.04 -24.52 7.73
N VAL A 340 -23.42 -23.69 6.87
CA VAL A 340 -22.20 -24.03 6.12
C VAL A 340 -21.06 -23.05 6.42
N ASN A 341 -21.26 -22.10 7.34
CA ASN A 341 -20.33 -20.99 7.61
C ASN A 341 -19.84 -20.34 6.31
N SER A 342 -20.79 -20.01 5.44
CA SER A 342 -20.51 -19.34 4.17
C SER A 342 -21.21 -17.99 4.09
N GLY A 343 -20.51 -17.04 3.51
CA GLY A 343 -20.97 -15.68 3.28
C GLY A 343 -20.75 -15.29 1.83
N PHE A 344 -21.71 -14.60 1.24
CA PHE A 344 -21.59 -14.00 -0.07
C PHE A 344 -21.95 -12.53 0.06
N MET A 345 -21.16 -11.66 -0.54
CA MET A 345 -21.36 -10.22 -0.53
C MET A 345 -21.10 -9.68 -1.94
N ALA A 346 -21.96 -8.78 -2.40
CA ALA A 346 -21.76 -8.05 -3.64
C ALA A 346 -22.11 -6.58 -3.46
N ASP A 347 -21.25 -5.68 -3.94
CA ASP A 347 -21.52 -4.24 -3.96
C ASP A 347 -20.98 -3.61 -5.25
N ALA A 348 -21.49 -2.42 -5.57
CA ALA A 348 -20.96 -1.58 -6.62
C ALA A 348 -20.01 -0.53 -6.02
N LEU A 349 -19.02 -0.09 -6.78
CA LEU A 349 -18.11 0.98 -6.42
C LEU A 349 -18.07 2.05 -7.51
N GLY A 350 -17.86 3.28 -7.08
CA GLY A 350 -17.64 4.43 -7.95
C GLY A 350 -16.46 5.24 -7.47
N ARG A 351 -15.67 5.77 -8.39
CA ARG A 351 -14.59 6.72 -8.10
C ARG A 351 -14.56 7.80 -9.15
N ALA A 352 -14.39 9.03 -8.71
CA ALA A 352 -14.08 10.15 -9.58
C ALA A 352 -12.77 10.78 -9.10
N SER A 353 -11.89 11.10 -10.04
CA SER A 353 -10.66 11.83 -9.75
C SER A 353 -10.49 13.02 -10.69
N LEU A 354 -9.89 14.07 -10.17
CA LEU A 354 -9.48 15.26 -10.88
C LEU A 354 -7.99 15.46 -10.63
N THR A 355 -7.21 15.44 -11.70
CA THR A 355 -5.80 15.79 -11.65
C THR A 355 -5.60 17.09 -12.41
N ALA A 356 -5.02 18.09 -11.74
CA ALA A 356 -4.61 19.34 -12.35
C ALA A 356 -3.12 19.54 -12.12
N GLN A 357 -2.34 19.58 -13.21
CA GLN A 357 -0.92 19.83 -13.18
C GLN A 357 -0.60 21.13 -13.93
N TYR A 358 0.11 22.02 -13.24
CA TYR A 358 0.71 23.21 -13.78
C TYR A 358 2.23 23.05 -13.90
N GLY A 359 2.77 23.52 -15.04
CA GLY A 359 4.17 23.46 -15.43
C GLY A 359 4.71 22.11 -15.89
N SER A 360 5.93 22.15 -16.44
CA SER A 360 6.55 21.04 -17.19
C SER A 360 7.71 20.35 -16.46
N PHE A 361 7.93 20.70 -15.19
CA PHE A 361 8.98 20.12 -14.33
C PHE A 361 10.36 20.08 -15.00
N GLN A 362 10.73 21.20 -15.63
CA GLN A 362 11.99 21.45 -16.34
C GLN A 362 12.78 22.59 -15.69
N LYS A 363 12.10 23.62 -15.18
CA LYS A 363 12.77 24.76 -14.55
C LYS A 363 13.29 24.40 -13.16
N LEU A 364 14.25 25.19 -12.70
CA LEU A 364 14.96 24.93 -11.46
C LEU A 364 14.15 25.28 -10.20
N PHE A 365 13.13 26.14 -10.26
CA PHE A 365 12.33 26.52 -9.09
C PHE A 365 10.86 26.65 -9.46
N PHE A 366 9.98 26.17 -8.58
CA PHE A 366 8.52 26.35 -8.63
C PHE A 366 7.89 26.12 -10.02
N ASP A 367 8.39 25.17 -10.80
CA ASP A 367 7.85 24.85 -12.12
C ASP A 367 6.63 23.95 -11.97
N LEU A 368 6.73 22.91 -11.14
CA LEU A 368 5.66 21.94 -10.96
C LEU A 368 4.78 22.29 -9.75
N THR A 369 3.49 22.51 -10.03
CA THR A 369 2.43 22.47 -9.02
C THR A 369 1.39 21.48 -9.50
N ARG A 370 1.06 20.50 -8.68
CA ARG A 370 0.07 19.48 -9.01
C ARG A 370 -0.90 19.30 -7.89
N PHE A 371 -2.17 19.30 -8.25
CA PHE A 371 -3.30 19.03 -7.39
C PHE A 371 -3.99 17.76 -7.89
N HIS A 372 -4.28 16.85 -6.98
CA HIS A 372 -5.04 15.65 -7.24
C HIS A 372 -6.14 15.54 -6.19
N ALA A 373 -7.39 15.47 -6.64
CA ALA A 373 -8.54 15.25 -5.78
C ALA A 373 -9.25 13.99 -6.23
N ARG A 374 -9.65 13.17 -5.26
CA ARG A 374 -10.32 11.89 -5.47
C ARG A 374 -11.54 11.81 -4.58
N LEU A 375 -12.62 11.31 -5.15
CA LEU A 375 -13.90 11.05 -4.52
C LEU A 375 -14.18 9.56 -4.65
N ASP A 376 -14.18 8.86 -3.53
CA ASP A 376 -14.45 7.44 -3.45
C ASP A 376 -15.88 7.22 -2.96
N PHE A 377 -16.66 6.48 -3.76
CA PHE A 377 -18.02 6.02 -3.47
C PHE A 377 -17.97 4.51 -3.28
N PRO A 378 -17.65 4.08 -2.06
CA PRO A 378 -17.20 2.72 -1.84
C PRO A 378 -18.40 1.74 -1.71
N HIS A 379 -19.61 2.26 -1.49
CA HIS A 379 -20.87 1.50 -1.47
C HIS A 379 -21.90 2.07 -2.45
N GLY A 380 -22.05 1.43 -3.60
CA GLY A 380 -22.98 1.87 -4.65
C GLY A 380 -24.43 1.71 -4.25
N LEU A 381 -24.80 0.64 -3.52
CA LEU A 381 -26.18 0.47 -3.08
C LEU A 381 -26.60 1.49 -2.00
N ARG A 382 -25.67 1.83 -1.07
CA ARG A 382 -25.86 2.92 -0.10
C ARG A 382 -26.07 4.25 -0.80
N PHE A 383 -25.24 4.53 -1.79
CA PHE A 383 -25.34 5.74 -2.58
C PHE A 383 -26.69 5.82 -3.32
N LEU A 384 -27.11 4.75 -3.99
CA LEU A 384 -28.37 4.73 -4.74
C LEU A 384 -29.59 4.91 -3.83
N THR A 385 -29.63 4.20 -2.70
CA THR A 385 -30.73 4.33 -1.71
C THR A 385 -30.76 5.70 -1.04
N GLY A 386 -29.59 6.27 -0.73
CA GLY A 386 -29.47 7.65 -0.27
C GLY A 386 -29.98 8.63 -1.32
N ALA A 387 -29.50 8.53 -2.55
CA ALA A 387 -29.87 9.41 -3.66
C ALA A 387 -31.38 9.36 -3.98
N THR A 388 -31.99 8.17 -3.98
CA THR A 388 -33.44 8.04 -4.20
C THR A 388 -34.24 8.65 -3.06
N SER A 389 -33.80 8.48 -1.81
CA SER A 389 -34.47 9.12 -0.66
C SER A 389 -34.40 10.64 -0.73
N VAL A 390 -33.24 11.23 -1.04
CA VAL A 390 -33.08 12.68 -1.21
C VAL A 390 -33.91 13.19 -2.39
N ALA A 391 -33.90 12.48 -3.52
CA ALA A 391 -34.71 12.86 -4.69
C ALA A 391 -36.21 12.82 -4.38
N GLN A 392 -36.68 11.79 -3.69
CA GLN A 392 -38.08 11.65 -3.29
C GLN A 392 -38.49 12.72 -2.28
N GLU A 393 -37.63 13.06 -1.31
CA GLU A 393 -37.89 14.14 -0.35
C GLU A 393 -37.96 15.50 -1.06
N LEU A 394 -37.04 15.77 -1.99
CA LEU A 394 -37.02 17.00 -2.79
C LEU A 394 -38.26 17.11 -3.70
N LEU A 395 -38.64 16.03 -4.38
CA LEU A 395 -39.84 15.98 -5.23
C LEU A 395 -41.12 16.23 -4.42
N ASN A 396 -41.15 15.78 -3.16
CA ASN A 396 -42.25 16.03 -2.23
C ASN A 396 -42.16 17.38 -1.50
N SER A 397 -41.24 18.28 -1.92
CA SER A 397 -41.00 19.59 -1.28
C SER A 397 -40.70 19.50 0.22
N ARG A 398 -40.06 18.40 0.66
CA ARG A 398 -39.59 18.20 2.04
C ARG A 398 -38.10 18.49 2.13
N GLN A 399 -37.66 18.99 3.28
CA GLN A 399 -36.24 19.15 3.55
C GLN A 399 -35.59 17.76 3.68
N PRO A 400 -34.47 17.47 2.98
CA PRO A 400 -33.94 16.14 2.99
C PRO A 400 -33.29 15.79 4.32
N SER A 401 -33.39 14.53 4.72
CA SER A 401 -32.85 14.07 6.00
C SER A 401 -31.31 14.06 6.00
N LEU A 402 -30.71 14.42 7.14
CA LEU A 402 -29.26 14.41 7.33
C LEU A 402 -28.66 13.01 7.12
N GLU A 403 -29.40 11.98 7.52
CA GLU A 403 -29.01 10.57 7.32
C GLU A 403 -28.98 10.19 5.83
N ALA A 404 -29.94 10.67 5.04
CA ALA A 404 -29.94 10.44 3.59
C ALA A 404 -28.74 11.12 2.90
N PHE A 405 -28.39 12.34 3.32
CA PHE A 405 -27.17 13.00 2.84
C PHE A 405 -25.90 12.28 3.27
N GLN A 406 -25.81 11.82 4.52
CA GLN A 406 -24.66 11.08 5.03
C GLN A 406 -24.40 9.79 4.23
N ARG A 407 -25.46 9.14 3.71
CA ARG A 407 -25.35 7.96 2.84
C ARG A 407 -24.79 8.26 1.45
N ILE A 408 -24.87 9.50 0.98
CA ILE A 408 -24.38 9.96 -0.33
C ILE A 408 -22.92 10.46 -0.25
N CYS A 409 -22.48 10.91 0.94
CA CYS A 409 -21.17 11.53 1.12
C CYS A 409 -20.01 10.58 0.72
N PRO A 410 -19.14 10.98 -0.23
CA PRO A 410 -17.95 10.21 -0.57
C PRO A 410 -16.85 10.35 0.48
N GLU A 411 -15.92 9.41 0.46
CA GLU A 411 -14.61 9.60 1.08
C GLU A 411 -13.74 10.42 0.12
N VAL A 412 -13.19 11.53 0.63
CA VAL A 412 -12.44 12.48 -0.20
C VAL A 412 -10.96 12.34 0.11
N ALA A 413 -10.12 12.16 -0.90
CA ALA A 413 -8.67 12.21 -0.75
C ALA A 413 -8.11 13.36 -1.59
N VAL A 414 -7.26 14.17 -0.98
CA VAL A 414 -6.62 15.31 -1.65
C VAL A 414 -5.12 15.20 -1.53
N SER A 415 -4.41 15.48 -2.61
CA SER A 415 -2.96 15.47 -2.68
C SER A 415 -2.48 16.73 -3.38
N LEU A 416 -1.54 17.42 -2.75
CA LEU A 416 -0.88 18.60 -3.27
C LEU A 416 0.61 18.31 -3.40
N GLN A 417 1.15 18.49 -4.59
CA GLN A 417 2.57 18.37 -4.89
C GLN A 417 3.12 19.69 -5.41
N GLN A 418 4.22 20.16 -4.84
CA GLN A 418 4.90 21.40 -5.21
C GLN A 418 6.40 21.15 -5.34
N GLN A 419 6.98 21.49 -6.50
CA GLN A 419 8.43 21.54 -6.66
C GLN A 419 8.99 22.70 -5.85
N ILE A 420 10.04 22.42 -5.07
CA ILE A 420 10.83 23.45 -4.40
C ILE A 420 11.97 23.88 -5.31
N VAL A 421 12.88 22.95 -5.61
CA VAL A 421 14.13 23.22 -6.31
C VAL A 421 14.59 21.98 -7.08
N GLY A 422 14.96 22.18 -8.34
CA GLY A 422 15.44 21.14 -9.25
C GLY A 422 14.57 19.88 -9.19
N PRO A 423 15.15 18.69 -8.97
CA PRO A 423 14.40 17.42 -8.91
C PRO A 423 13.57 17.24 -7.64
N PHE A 424 13.62 18.15 -6.67
CA PHE A 424 12.95 18.02 -5.38
C PHE A 424 11.53 18.58 -5.40
N SER A 425 10.58 17.80 -4.93
CA SER A 425 9.21 18.23 -4.69
C SER A 425 8.70 17.78 -3.33
N LEU A 426 7.82 18.59 -2.74
CA LEU A 426 7.05 18.24 -1.55
C LEU A 426 5.69 17.76 -1.99
N ARG A 427 5.22 16.67 -1.40
CA ARG A 427 3.86 16.17 -1.54
C ARG A 427 3.21 16.08 -0.17
N ALA A 428 1.98 16.55 -0.06
CA ALA A 428 1.14 16.35 1.11
C ALA A 428 -0.16 15.70 0.63
N GLU A 429 -0.49 14.55 1.20
CA GLU A 429 -1.73 13.83 0.93
C GLU A 429 -2.55 13.73 2.21
N SER A 430 -3.87 13.86 2.09
CA SER A 430 -4.78 13.74 3.21
C SER A 430 -6.13 13.17 2.78
N GLY A 431 -6.65 12.25 3.59
CA GLY A 431 -8.03 11.81 3.56
C GLY A 431 -8.92 12.78 4.35
N ILE A 432 -10.13 12.98 3.87
CA ILE A 432 -11.18 13.78 4.49
C ILE A 432 -12.46 12.94 4.45
N ARG A 433 -12.99 12.65 5.62
CA ARG A 433 -14.29 12.01 5.80
C ARG A 433 -15.30 13.03 6.27
N ILE A 434 -16.40 13.14 5.54
CA ILE A 434 -17.52 14.01 5.88
C ILE A 434 -18.46 13.20 6.77
N ASP A 435 -18.59 13.59 8.04
CA ASP A 435 -19.54 13.03 8.99
C ASP A 435 -20.48 14.13 9.52
N LEU A 436 -21.59 14.28 8.82
CA LEU A 436 -22.63 15.27 9.11
C LEU A 436 -23.32 15.02 10.46
N LYS A 437 -23.23 13.80 11.03
CA LYS A 437 -23.80 13.50 12.36
C LYS A 437 -23.04 14.23 13.48
N ASN A 438 -21.77 14.58 13.24
CA ASN A 438 -20.90 15.22 14.22
C ASN A 438 -21.08 16.75 14.19
N GLY A 439 -22.19 17.23 14.76
CA GLY A 439 -22.72 18.60 14.56
C GLY A 439 -21.77 19.77 14.86
N SER A 440 -20.69 19.59 15.63
CA SER A 440 -19.69 20.64 15.90
C SER A 440 -18.54 20.71 14.88
N ASN A 441 -18.21 19.59 14.21
CA ASN A 441 -17.19 19.56 13.16
C ASN A 441 -17.51 18.42 12.18
N PRO A 442 -18.17 18.71 11.05
CA PRO A 442 -18.60 17.68 10.11
C PRO A 442 -17.45 17.09 9.29
N LEU A 443 -16.22 17.58 9.48
CA LEU A 443 -15.05 17.17 8.71
C LEU A 443 -14.03 16.50 9.63
N THR A 444 -13.79 15.21 9.38
CA THR A 444 -12.73 14.44 10.02
C THR A 444 -11.60 14.26 9.02
N ILE A 445 -10.39 14.70 9.38
CA ILE A 445 -9.19 14.53 8.56
C ILE A 445 -8.48 13.25 9.01
N HIS A 446 -8.17 12.36 8.07
CA HIS A 446 -7.50 11.08 8.34
C HIS A 446 -6.39 10.80 7.33
N ASN A 447 -5.50 9.86 7.68
CA ASN A 447 -4.45 9.34 6.79
C ASN A 447 -3.57 10.41 6.11
N THR A 448 -3.24 11.48 6.84
CA THR A 448 -2.32 12.49 6.33
C THR A 448 -0.92 11.91 6.17
N VAL A 449 -0.30 12.10 5.01
CA VAL A 449 1.07 11.67 4.72
C VAL A 449 1.82 12.84 4.08
N PHE A 450 3.00 13.14 4.61
CA PHE A 450 3.92 14.11 4.03
C PHE A 450 5.05 13.37 3.35
N ALA A 451 5.44 13.80 2.16
CA ALA A 451 6.51 13.19 1.40
C ALA A 451 7.43 14.23 0.76
N VAL A 452 8.72 13.93 0.74
CA VAL A 452 9.74 14.61 -0.05
C VAL A 452 10.14 13.68 -1.18
N GLU A 453 10.03 14.14 -2.41
CA GLU A 453 10.31 13.35 -3.61
C GLU A 453 11.52 13.92 -4.33
N TYR A 454 12.42 13.03 -4.75
CA TYR A 454 13.55 13.32 -5.61
C TYR A 454 13.40 12.55 -6.92
N ALA A 455 13.15 13.30 -8.01
CA ALA A 455 12.99 12.73 -9.33
C ALA A 455 14.34 12.36 -9.97
N LEU A 456 14.44 11.11 -10.42
CA LEU A 456 15.65 10.54 -11.01
C LEU A 456 15.61 10.69 -12.53
N GLN A 457 16.21 11.76 -13.04
CA GLN A 457 16.23 12.08 -14.49
C GLN A 457 16.71 10.92 -15.37
N VAL A 458 17.64 10.11 -14.86
CA VAL A 458 18.30 9.02 -15.61
C VAL A 458 17.34 7.86 -15.90
N LEU A 459 16.29 7.69 -15.09
CA LEU A 459 15.38 6.53 -15.14
C LEU A 459 13.97 6.89 -15.59
N ALA A 460 13.85 7.96 -16.39
CA ALA A 460 12.61 8.48 -16.98
C ALA A 460 11.56 8.96 -15.96
N SER A 461 11.08 8.09 -15.08
CA SER A 461 10.05 8.39 -14.08
C SER A 461 10.24 7.63 -12.76
N ALA A 462 11.49 7.32 -12.41
CA ALA A 462 11.79 6.82 -11.07
C ALA A 462 11.92 7.99 -10.08
N LYS A 463 11.46 7.78 -8.85
CA LYS A 463 11.50 8.77 -7.77
C LYS A 463 11.94 8.10 -6.48
N ALA A 464 12.88 8.73 -5.78
CA ALA A 464 13.14 8.43 -4.38
C ALA A 464 12.17 9.24 -3.52
N VAL A 465 11.39 8.57 -2.68
CA VAL A 465 10.35 9.19 -1.87
C VAL A 465 10.66 8.94 -0.39
N ALA A 466 10.83 10.00 0.37
CA ALA A 466 10.92 9.97 1.82
C ALA A 466 9.59 10.43 2.40
N TRP A 467 8.83 9.54 3.02
CA TRP A 467 7.49 9.85 3.53
C TRP A 467 7.42 9.72 5.06
N TYR A 468 6.50 10.48 5.66
CA TYR A 468 6.18 10.48 7.08
C TYR A 468 4.66 10.47 7.27
N SER A 469 4.17 9.53 8.08
CA SER A 469 2.77 9.43 8.50
C SER A 469 2.64 9.84 9.97
N PRO A 470 2.04 11.00 10.28
CA PRO A 470 1.84 11.44 11.66
C PRO A 470 0.94 10.50 12.47
N LYS A 471 -0.05 9.86 11.82
CA LYS A 471 -1.01 8.94 12.47
C LYS A 471 -0.29 7.72 13.06
N GLN A 472 0.58 7.10 12.27
CA GLN A 472 1.35 5.92 12.71
C GLN A 472 2.71 6.30 13.34
N ARG A 473 3.13 7.56 13.20
CA ARG A 473 4.46 8.07 13.56
C ARG A 473 5.57 7.29 12.85
N GLU A 474 5.36 6.96 11.58
CA GLU A 474 6.28 6.16 10.78
C GLU A 474 6.97 7.01 9.72
N PHE A 475 8.26 6.74 9.50
CA PHE A 475 9.05 7.36 8.44
C PHE A 475 9.81 6.29 7.67
N MET A 476 9.81 6.41 6.34
CA MET A 476 10.59 5.53 5.49
C MET A 476 10.99 6.20 4.18
N ILE A 477 12.15 5.80 3.68
CA ILE A 477 12.61 6.13 2.32
C ILE A 477 12.36 4.93 1.42
N GLU A 478 11.73 5.14 0.28
CA GLU A 478 11.43 4.11 -0.71
C GLU A 478 11.65 4.59 -2.13
N LEU A 479 11.85 3.63 -3.02
CA LEU A 479 12.03 3.88 -4.44
C LEU A 479 10.73 3.53 -5.16
N ARG A 480 10.16 4.50 -5.87
CA ARG A 480 8.94 4.35 -6.67
C ARG A 480 9.28 4.54 -8.14
N PHE A 481 8.62 3.78 -8.99
CA PHE A 481 8.79 3.85 -10.44
C PHE A 481 7.45 4.12 -11.09
N TYR A 482 7.44 5.03 -12.08
CA TYR A 482 6.31 5.27 -12.97
C TYR A 482 5.02 5.71 -12.23
N GLU A 483 5.17 6.42 -11.11
CA GLU A 483 4.05 6.99 -10.38
C GLU A 483 3.55 8.24 -11.12
N THR A 484 2.46 8.07 -11.88
CA THR A 484 1.68 9.18 -12.44
C THR A 484 0.53 9.50 -11.55
#